data_AF-A0A9E6S086-F1
#
_entry.id   AF-A0A9E6S086-F1
#
_cell.length_a   1.000
_cell.length_b   1.000
_cell.length_c   1.000
_cell.angle_alpha   90.00
_cell.angle_beta   90.00
_cell.angle_gamma   90.00
#
_symmetry.space_group_name_H-M   'P 1'
#
loop_
_entity.id
_entity.type
_entity.pdbx_description
1 polymer ?
#
loop_
_entity_poly.entity_id
_entity_poly.type
_entity_poly.pdbx_seq_one_letter_code
_entity_poly.pdbx_strand_id
1 'polypeptide(L)'
;MAINYREKIINLWIVFLLGMLFHTQLGLMPLFHGLNVLESQPATSLDELSGIFWLMLGFFILPLFAIIGTTFTANKRYRVIHFGLTIFYGVMNLVHLILDLLLPRVIWYQIALMVFLFLIGLLLIFVAYQWMKYQYL
;
A
#
# COMPACT_ATOMS: atom_id res chain seq x y z
N MET A 1 21.45 -5.07 21.02
CA MET A 1 19.98 -5.12 20.85
C MET A 1 19.69 -5.98 19.64
N ALA A 2 18.94 -7.08 19.77
CA ALA A 2 18.65 -7.96 18.63
C ALA A 2 17.80 -7.20 17.59
N ILE A 3 18.10 -7.34 16.30
CA ILE A 3 17.35 -6.66 15.24
C ILE A 3 15.95 -7.29 15.14
N ASN A 4 14.91 -6.58 15.56
CA ASN A 4 13.52 -7.06 15.48
C ASN A 4 12.90 -6.76 14.10
N TYR A 5 13.20 -7.60 13.11
CA TYR A 5 12.67 -7.45 11.75
C TYR A 5 11.14 -7.50 11.68
N ARG A 6 10.51 -8.38 12.48
CA ARG A 6 9.06 -8.56 12.47
C ARG A 6 8.33 -7.29 12.90
N GLU A 7 8.77 -6.69 13.99
CA GLU A 7 8.21 -5.43 14.48
C GLU A 7 8.38 -4.29 13.45
N LYS A 8 9.57 -4.16 12.84
CA LYS A 8 9.79 -3.18 11.76
C LYS A 8 8.83 -3.40 10.59
N ILE A 9 8.66 -4.64 10.14
CA ILE A 9 7.77 -4.99 9.03
C ILE A 9 6.31 -4.67 9.38
N ILE A 10 5.84 -5.06 10.57
CA ILE A 10 4.48 -4.77 11.04
C ILE A 10 4.25 -3.26 11.07
N ASN A 11 5.16 -2.50 11.67
CA ASN A 11 5.03 -1.04 11.76
C ASN A 11 5.04 -0.38 10.38
N LEU A 12 5.88 -0.84 9.45
CA LEU A 12 5.92 -0.31 8.09
C LEU A 12 4.63 -0.62 7.32
N TRP A 13 4.05 -1.81 7.47
CA TRP A 13 2.73 -2.11 6.91
C TRP A 13 1.62 -1.24 7.51
N ILE A 14 1.65 -0.98 8.82
CA ILE A 14 0.68 -0.09 9.48
C ILE A 14 0.81 1.33 8.93
N VAL A 15 2.02 1.89 8.88
CA VAL A 15 2.27 3.22 8.31
C VAL A 15 1.81 3.30 6.86
N PHE A 16 2.11 2.27 6.06
CA PHE A 16 1.66 2.18 4.68
C PHE A 16 0.13 2.18 4.56
N LEU A 17 -0.56 1.32 5.31
CA LEU A 17 -2.01 1.23 5.31
C LEU A 17 -2.68 2.54 5.77
N LEU A 18 -2.17 3.16 6.84
CA LEU A 18 -2.68 4.44 7.33
C LEU A 18 -2.48 5.54 6.29
N GLY A 19 -1.33 5.59 5.61
CA GLY A 19 -1.10 6.55 4.54
C GLY A 19 -2.01 6.29 3.33
N MET A 20 -2.28 5.03 2.97
CA MET A 20 -3.25 4.68 1.92
C MET A 20 -4.67 5.10 2.29
N LEU A 21 -5.11 4.90 3.54
CA LEU A 21 -6.40 5.40 4.02
C LEU A 21 -6.47 6.92 3.94
N PHE A 22 -5.41 7.60 4.37
CA PHE A 22 -5.32 9.05 4.31
C PHE A 22 -5.34 9.57 2.87
N HIS A 23 -4.68 8.90 1.93
CA HIS A 23 -4.69 9.22 0.50
C HIS A 23 -6.11 9.24 -0.07
N THR A 24 -6.89 8.20 0.20
CA THR A 24 -8.30 8.14 -0.19
C THR A 24 -9.10 9.25 0.47
N GLN A 25 -8.94 9.48 1.78
CA GLN A 25 -9.65 10.54 2.49
C GLN A 25 -9.33 11.92 1.92
N LEU A 26 -8.05 12.20 1.67
CA LEU A 26 -7.58 13.45 1.06
C LEU A 26 -8.16 13.65 -0.34
N GLY A 27 -8.38 12.57 -1.09
CA GLY A 27 -9.00 12.60 -2.42
C GLY A 27 -10.48 12.91 -2.39
N LEU A 28 -11.15 12.52 -1.30
CA LEU A 28 -12.57 12.74 -1.08
C LEU A 28 -12.87 14.08 -0.38
N MET A 29 -11.86 14.79 0.14
CA MET A 29 -12.03 16.09 0.82
C MET A 29 -12.86 17.14 0.04
N PRO A 30 -12.78 17.24 -1.30
CA PRO A 30 -13.63 18.15 -2.07
C PRO A 30 -15.13 17.97 -1.83
N LEU A 31 -15.60 16.72 -1.61
CA LEU A 31 -17.03 16.43 -1.35
C LEU A 31 -17.54 17.14 -0.10
N PHE A 32 -16.71 17.23 0.94
CA PHE A 32 -17.06 17.91 2.18
C PHE A 32 -17.12 19.44 2.04
N HIS A 33 -16.72 19.97 0.89
CA HIS A 33 -16.76 21.39 0.55
C HIS A 33 -17.77 21.70 -0.57
N GLY A 34 -18.63 20.74 -0.92
CA GLY A 34 -19.61 20.88 -2.01
C GLY A 34 -19.01 20.87 -3.42
N LEU A 35 -17.75 20.41 -3.55
CA LEU A 35 -17.07 20.26 -4.83
C LEU A 35 -17.12 18.80 -5.29
N ASN A 36 -17.17 18.59 -6.60
CA ASN A 36 -17.05 17.25 -7.18
C ASN A 36 -15.61 16.73 -7.06
N VAL A 37 -15.46 15.41 -6.99
CA VAL A 37 -14.15 14.75 -7.08
C VAL A 37 -13.79 14.58 -8.55
N LEU A 38 -12.48 14.59 -8.86
CA LEU A 38 -12.01 14.24 -10.18
C LEU A 38 -12.25 12.74 -10.41
N GLU A 39 -13.20 12.43 -11.29
CA GLU A 39 -13.52 11.07 -11.69
C GLU A 39 -12.48 10.59 -12.71
N SER A 40 -11.83 9.46 -12.44
CA SER A 40 -10.94 8.80 -13.40
C SER A 40 -11.72 8.00 -14.44
N GLN A 41 -12.88 7.45 -14.05
CA GLN A 41 -13.83 6.79 -14.94
C GLN A 41 -15.26 7.13 -14.50
N PRO A 42 -16.09 7.70 -15.37
CA PRO A 42 -17.50 7.91 -15.07
C PRO A 42 -18.19 6.53 -14.96
N ALA A 43 -19.05 6.37 -13.95
CA ALA A 43 -19.86 5.17 -13.78
C ALA A 43 -21.33 5.56 -13.60
N THR A 44 -22.22 4.83 -14.28
CA THR A 44 -23.67 5.07 -14.21
C THR A 44 -24.40 4.10 -13.28
N SER A 45 -23.71 3.03 -12.86
CA SER A 45 -24.25 1.98 -11.99
C SER A 45 -23.18 1.44 -11.03
N LEU A 46 -23.63 0.79 -9.93
CA LEU A 46 -22.71 0.15 -8.98
C LEU A 46 -22.00 -1.07 -9.57
N ASP A 47 -22.62 -1.76 -10.52
CA ASP A 47 -22.03 -2.94 -11.16
C ASP A 47 -20.77 -2.58 -11.96
N GLU A 48 -20.75 -1.39 -12.58
CA GLU A 48 -19.57 -0.84 -13.26
C GLU A 48 -18.40 -0.58 -12.29
N LEU A 49 -18.69 -0.33 -11.00
CA LEU A 49 -17.69 -0.08 -9.96
C LEU A 49 -17.26 -1.34 -9.19
N SER A 50 -18.00 -2.44 -9.33
CA SER A 50 -17.81 -3.66 -8.54
C SER A 50 -16.37 -4.20 -8.60
N GLY A 51 -15.75 -4.19 -9.78
CA GLY A 51 -14.36 -4.62 -9.98
C GLY A 51 -13.36 -3.76 -9.20
N ILE A 52 -13.56 -2.44 -9.17
CA ILE A 52 -12.71 -1.50 -8.43
C ILE A 52 -12.86 -1.75 -6.93
N PHE A 53 -14.08 -1.99 -6.43
CA PHE A 53 -14.31 -2.27 -5.02
C PHE A 53 -13.66 -3.57 -4.56
N TRP A 54 -13.76 -4.65 -5.35
CA TRP A 54 -13.06 -5.90 -5.05
C TRP A 54 -11.54 -5.75 -5.09
N LEU A 55 -11.01 -5.00 -6.06
CA LEU A 55 -9.58 -4.70 -6.13
C LEU A 55 -9.12 -3.94 -4.89
N MET A 56 -9.86 -2.90 -4.48
CA MET A 56 -9.58 -2.13 -3.27
C MET A 56 -9.62 -3.02 -2.03
N LEU A 57 -10.67 -3.85 -1.87
CA LEU A 57 -10.77 -4.78 -0.75
C LEU A 57 -9.58 -5.74 -0.70
N GLY A 58 -9.22 -6.35 -1.83
CA GLY A 58 -8.05 -7.21 -1.95
C GLY A 58 -6.75 -6.48 -1.59
N PHE A 59 -6.59 -5.26 -2.07
CA PHE A 59 -5.40 -4.44 -1.82
C PHE A 59 -5.26 -4.01 -0.35
N PHE A 60 -6.38 -3.86 0.39
CA PHE A 60 -6.33 -3.54 1.82
C PHE A 60 -6.21 -4.78 2.71
N ILE A 61 -6.80 -5.92 2.33
CA ILE A 61 -6.82 -7.11 3.21
C ILE A 61 -5.50 -7.89 3.18
N LEU A 62 -4.78 -7.91 2.06
CA LEU A 62 -3.52 -8.66 1.95
C LEU A 62 -2.43 -8.14 2.92
N PRO A 63 -2.20 -6.82 3.09
CA PRO A 63 -1.27 -6.30 4.10
C PRO A 63 -1.71 -6.61 5.53
N LEU A 64 -3.03 -6.62 5.81
CA LEU A 64 -3.55 -7.01 7.12
C LEU A 64 -3.22 -8.49 7.41
N PHE A 65 -3.41 -9.38 6.44
CA PHE A 65 -2.95 -10.76 6.58
C PHE A 65 -1.43 -10.89 6.70
N ALA A 66 -0.66 -10.02 6.04
CA ALA A 66 0.79 -9.96 6.21
C ALA A 66 1.19 -9.57 7.64
N ILE A 67 0.50 -8.59 8.25
CA ILE A 67 0.71 -8.21 9.65
C ILE A 67 0.37 -9.39 10.59
N ILE A 68 -0.80 -10.00 10.41
CA ILE A 68 -1.23 -11.17 11.21
C ILE A 68 -0.22 -12.30 11.07
N GLY A 69 0.13 -12.68 9.84
CA GLY A 69 1.10 -13.75 9.58
C GLY A 69 2.47 -13.46 10.21
N THR A 70 2.96 -12.22 10.11
CA THR A 70 4.26 -11.82 10.67
C THR A 70 4.26 -11.87 12.19
N THR A 71 3.11 -11.67 12.81
CA THR A 71 2.94 -11.81 14.27
C THR A 71 3.16 -13.27 14.71
N PHE A 72 2.59 -14.23 13.97
CA PHE A 72 2.54 -15.64 14.41
C PHE A 72 3.62 -16.54 13.82
N THR A 73 4.25 -16.18 12.70
CA THR A 73 5.25 -17.05 12.05
C THR A 73 6.43 -16.28 11.49
N ALA A 74 7.60 -16.92 11.54
CA ALA A 74 8.84 -16.44 10.93
C ALA A 74 9.54 -17.53 10.12
N ASN A 75 8.79 -18.58 9.71
CA ASN A 75 9.39 -19.68 8.98
C ASN A 75 9.90 -19.22 7.60
N LYS A 76 10.86 -19.97 7.04
CA LYS A 76 11.55 -19.58 5.80
C LYS A 76 10.59 -19.43 4.61
N ARG A 77 9.59 -20.31 4.47
CA ARG A 77 8.60 -20.26 3.38
C ARG A 77 7.76 -18.98 3.45
N TYR A 78 7.26 -18.66 4.64
CA TYR A 78 6.49 -17.45 4.89
C TYR A 78 7.30 -16.19 4.55
N ARG A 79 8.56 -16.13 5.00
CA ARG A 79 9.45 -15.00 4.72
C ARG A 79 9.65 -14.74 3.22
N VAL A 80 9.77 -15.80 2.41
CA VAL A 80 9.89 -15.69 0.95
C VAL A 80 8.58 -15.19 0.33
N ILE A 81 7.44 -15.76 0.72
CA ILE A 81 6.12 -15.33 0.22
C ILE A 81 5.85 -13.87 0.60
N HIS A 82 6.10 -13.50 1.86
CA HIS A 82 5.96 -12.14 2.35
C HIS A 82 6.86 -11.18 1.58
N PHE A 83 8.12 -11.53 1.33
CA PHE A 83 9.00 -10.71 0.50
C PHE A 83 8.42 -10.50 -0.91
N GLY A 84 7.93 -11.56 -1.56
CA GLY A 84 7.23 -11.45 -2.85
C GLY A 84 6.03 -10.49 -2.80
N LEU A 85 5.24 -10.54 -1.72
CA LEU A 85 4.14 -9.62 -1.49
C LEU A 85 4.63 -8.16 -1.42
N THR A 86 5.72 -7.89 -0.70
CA THR A 86 6.25 -6.52 -0.62
C THR A 86 6.71 -5.98 -1.98
N ILE A 87 7.29 -6.84 -2.83
CA ILE A 87 7.67 -6.46 -4.20
C ILE A 87 6.42 -6.13 -5.03
N PHE A 88 5.38 -6.97 -4.97
CA PHE A 88 4.12 -6.71 -5.65
C PHE A 88 3.54 -5.35 -5.24
N TYR A 89 3.48 -5.04 -3.94
CA TYR A 89 3.00 -3.74 -3.46
C TYR A 89 3.88 -2.57 -3.91
N GLY A 90 5.20 -2.73 -3.92
CA GLY A 90 6.10 -1.68 -4.42
C GLY A 90 5.88 -1.37 -5.89
N VAL A 91 5.72 -2.40 -6.73
CA VAL A 91 5.40 -2.23 -8.16
C VAL A 91 4.05 -1.56 -8.35
N MET A 92 3.01 -2.04 -7.67
CA MET A 92 1.67 -1.44 -7.77
C MET A 92 1.66 0.01 -7.29
N ASN A 93 2.41 0.34 -6.24
CA ASN A 93 2.50 1.71 -5.74
C ASN A 93 3.25 2.63 -6.72
N LEU A 94 4.28 2.14 -7.39
CA LEU A 94 4.94 2.87 -8.48
C LEU A 94 3.99 3.11 -9.66
N VAL A 95 3.25 2.07 -10.08
CA VAL A 95 2.25 2.19 -11.15
C VAL A 95 1.19 3.22 -10.76
N HIS A 96 0.69 3.19 -9.52
CA HIS A 96 -0.28 4.17 -9.02
C HIS A 96 0.26 5.60 -9.09
N LEU A 97 1.47 5.83 -8.58
CA LEU A 97 2.12 7.15 -8.64
C LEU A 97 2.29 7.65 -10.09
N ILE A 98 2.67 6.78 -11.02
CA ILE A 98 2.78 7.12 -12.45
C ILE A 98 1.40 7.49 -13.01
N LEU A 99 0.36 6.71 -12.71
CA LEU A 99 -1.00 7.00 -13.18
C LEU A 99 -1.53 8.34 -12.65
N ASP A 100 -1.24 8.69 -11.40
CA ASP A 100 -1.64 9.99 -10.83
C ASP A 100 -0.95 11.17 -11.54
N LEU A 101 0.30 11.00 -12.00
CA LEU A 101 1.03 12.00 -12.78
C LEU A 101 0.50 12.15 -14.21
N LEU A 102 -0.18 11.12 -14.73
CA LEU A 102 -0.77 11.11 -16.07
C LEU A 102 -2.22 11.62 -16.09
N LEU A 103 -2.80 11.97 -14.94
CA LEU A 103 -4.12 12.59 -14.88
C LEU A 103 -4.13 13.95 -15.61
N PRO A 104 -5.26 14.34 -16.23
CA PRO A 104 -5.39 15.63 -16.92
C PRO A 104 -5.03 16.84 -16.05
N ARG A 105 -5.18 16.71 -14.73
CA ARG A 105 -4.79 17.71 -13.74
C ARG A 105 -4.03 17.03 -12.61
N VAL A 106 -2.75 17.40 -12.45
CA VAL A 106 -1.90 16.91 -11.37
C VAL A 106 -2.33 17.55 -10.04
N ILE A 107 -2.61 16.70 -9.05
CA ILE A 107 -2.95 17.11 -7.68
C ILE A 107 -1.71 16.95 -6.79
N TRP A 108 -0.92 18.01 -6.64
CA TRP A 108 0.40 17.93 -6.02
C TRP A 108 0.44 17.38 -4.59
N TYR A 109 -0.56 17.68 -3.77
CA TYR A 109 -0.61 17.14 -2.41
C TYR A 109 -0.86 15.62 -2.40
N GLN A 110 -1.56 15.08 -3.39
CA GLN A 110 -1.71 13.63 -3.57
C GLN A 110 -0.40 13.02 -4.05
N ILE A 111 0.25 13.64 -5.04
CA ILE A 111 1.56 13.18 -5.52
C ILE A 111 2.59 13.14 -4.38
N ALA A 112 2.65 14.18 -3.55
CA ALA A 112 3.57 14.23 -2.41
C ALA A 112 3.33 13.06 -1.44
N LEU A 113 2.06 12.76 -1.13
CA LEU A 113 1.69 11.62 -0.28
C LEU A 113 2.03 10.28 -0.94
N MET A 114 1.76 10.13 -2.23
CA MET A 114 2.07 8.91 -2.98
C MET A 114 3.59 8.66 -3.09
N VAL A 115 4.40 9.70 -3.27
CA VAL A 115 5.86 9.60 -3.20
C VAL A 115 6.30 9.13 -1.81
N PHE A 116 5.75 9.72 -0.75
CA PHE A 116 6.04 9.28 0.63
C PHE A 116 5.67 7.79 0.83
N LEU A 117 4.48 7.37 0.40
CA LEU A 117 4.04 5.97 0.46
C LEU A 117 4.95 5.04 -0.35
N PHE A 118 5.42 5.49 -1.52
CA PHE A 118 6.36 4.73 -2.34
C PHE A 118 7.69 4.51 -1.61
N LEU A 119 8.22 5.55 -0.95
CA LEU A 119 9.43 5.43 -0.12
C LEU A 119 9.24 4.46 1.05
N ILE A 120 8.07 4.48 1.72
CA ILE A 120 7.72 3.50 2.75
C ILE A 120 7.68 2.08 2.17
N GLY A 121 7.11 1.91 0.96
CA GLY A 121 7.11 0.64 0.24
C GLY A 121 8.52 0.13 -0.07
N LEU A 122 9.43 0.99 -0.52
CA LEU A 122 10.84 0.64 -0.74
C LEU A 122 11.54 0.23 0.55
N LEU A 123 11.30 0.95 1.65
CA LEU A 123 11.84 0.60 2.96
C LEU A 123 11.31 -0.75 3.44
N LEU A 124 10.02 -1.03 3.25
CA LEU A 124 9.39 -2.30 3.56
C LEU A 124 10.01 -3.45 2.75
N ILE A 125 10.22 -3.27 1.43
CA ILE A 125 10.92 -4.25 0.58
C ILE A 125 12.33 -4.51 1.12
N PHE A 126 13.08 -3.47 1.45
CA PHE A 126 14.44 -3.58 1.94
C PHE A 126 14.51 -4.35 3.27
N VAL A 127 13.65 -4.00 4.23
CA VAL A 127 13.58 -4.70 5.52
C VAL A 127 13.10 -6.14 5.34
N ALA A 128 12.14 -6.40 4.45
CA ALA A 128 11.66 -7.74 4.14
C ALA A 128 12.74 -8.60 3.46
N TYR A 129 13.59 -8.01 2.60
CA TYR A 129 14.75 -8.70 2.01
C TYR A 129 15.78 -9.08 3.08
N GLN A 130 16.15 -8.14 3.94
CA GLN A 130 17.05 -8.41 5.07
C GLN A 130 16.45 -9.51 5.96
N TRP A 131 15.16 -9.39 6.28
CA TRP A 131 14.45 -10.39 7.04
C TRP A 131 14.45 -11.73 6.33
N MET A 132 14.24 -11.83 5.01
CA MET A 132 14.27 -13.08 4.24
C MET A 132 15.66 -13.74 4.21
N LYS A 133 16.74 -12.96 4.22
CA LYS A 133 18.11 -13.48 4.24
C LYS A 133 18.63 -13.84 5.63
N TYR A 134 18.03 -13.30 6.69
CA TYR A 134 18.47 -13.51 8.07
C TYR A 134 18.44 -15.00 8.49
N GLN A 135 19.60 -15.64 8.58
CA GLN A 135 19.71 -16.99 9.11
C GLN A 135 19.96 -16.90 10.63
N TYR A 136 19.03 -17.44 11.43
CA TYR A 136 19.40 -17.96 12.73
C TYR A 136 20.27 -19.19 12.45
N LEU A 137 21.59 -19.06 12.63
CA LEU A 137 22.38 -20.19 13.09
C LEU A 137 22.01 -20.43 14.56
#